data_AF-A0A2D4HUH9-F1
#
_entry.id   AF-A0A2D4HUH9-F1
#
_cell.length_a   1.000
_cell.length_b   1.000
_cell.length_c   1.000
_cell.angle_alpha   90.00
_cell.angle_beta   90.00
_cell.angle_gamma   90.00
#
_symmetry.space_group_name_H-M   'P 1'
#
loop_
_entity.id
_entity.type
_entity.pdbx_description
1 polymer ?
#
loop_
_entity_poly.entity_id
_entity_poly.type
_entity_poly.pdbx_seq_one_letter_code
_entity_poly.pdbx_strand_id
1 'polypeptide(L)'
;MCIAMKKIGLNDEEKLDLFRVVAGVLHLGNIDFEEAGSTSGGCTLKNKSAQSLEFCAKLLGLDEDDLRVSLTTRVMLTTAGGTKGTVIKVPLKVEQANNARDALAKTVYSHLFDHVVNRVNQCFPFETSSFFIGVLDIAGFEYFEHNSFEQFCINYCNEKLQQFFNERILKEVM
;
A
#
# COMPACT_ATOMS: atom_id res chain seq x y z
N MET A 1 -3.52 -21.28 -8.32
CA MET A 1 -4.04 -19.90 -8.35
C MET A 1 -4.72 -19.53 -9.67
N CYS A 2 -4.07 -19.62 -10.83
CA CYS A 2 -4.67 -19.20 -12.12
C CYS A 2 -6.01 -19.88 -12.47
N ILE A 3 -6.18 -21.16 -12.14
CA ILE A 3 -7.47 -21.86 -12.33
C ILE A 3 -8.58 -21.24 -11.47
N ALA A 4 -8.26 -20.86 -10.23
CA ALA A 4 -9.21 -20.22 -9.32
C ALA A 4 -9.60 -18.82 -9.81
N MET A 5 -8.63 -18.04 -10.32
CA MET A 5 -8.87 -16.73 -10.94
C MET A 5 -9.89 -16.83 -12.08
N LYS A 6 -9.75 -17.83 -12.96
CA LYS A 6 -10.75 -18.07 -14.03
C LYS A 6 -12.14 -18.39 -13.47
N LYS A 7 -12.23 -19.13 -12.37
CA LYS A 7 -13.51 -19.47 -11.73
C LYS A 7 -14.21 -18.27 -11.11
N ILE A 8 -13.46 -17.30 -10.57
CA ILE A 8 -14.01 -16.02 -10.08
C ILE A 8 -14.21 -15.00 -11.23
N GLY A 9 -14.15 -15.46 -12.49
CA GLY A 9 -14.44 -14.66 -13.67
C GLY A 9 -13.33 -13.69 -14.09
N LEU A 10 -12.15 -13.71 -13.47
CA LEU A 10 -11.02 -12.91 -13.94
C LEU A 10 -10.59 -13.39 -15.32
N ASN A 11 -10.65 -12.48 -16.30
CA ASN A 11 -10.22 -12.79 -17.66
C ASN A 11 -8.68 -12.78 -17.76
N ASP A 12 -8.15 -13.26 -18.89
CA ASP A 12 -6.69 -13.37 -19.05
C ASP A 12 -5.98 -12.00 -19.15
N GLU A 13 -6.69 -10.93 -19.51
CA GLU A 13 -6.19 -9.54 -19.54
C GLU A 13 -6.09 -8.95 -18.12
N GLU A 14 -7.17 -8.99 -17.34
CA GLU A 14 -7.20 -8.55 -15.94
C GLU A 14 -6.16 -9.30 -15.10
N LYS A 15 -5.98 -10.59 -15.36
CA LYS A 15 -4.93 -11.40 -14.70
C LYS A 15 -3.53 -10.86 -15.02
N LEU A 16 -3.29 -10.48 -16.28
CA LEU A 16 -2.01 -9.89 -16.67
C LEU A 16 -1.81 -8.53 -15.99
N ASP A 17 -2.87 -7.72 -15.88
CA ASP A 17 -2.81 -6.43 -15.18
C ASP A 17 -2.53 -6.59 -13.69
N LEU A 18 -3.10 -7.59 -13.01
CA LEU A 18 -2.71 -7.93 -11.63
C LEU A 18 -1.21 -8.23 -11.53
N PHE A 19 -0.67 -9.03 -12.45
CA PHE A 19 0.76 -9.35 -12.45
C PHE A 19 1.63 -8.13 -12.76
N ARG A 20 1.17 -7.22 -13.62
CA ARG A 20 1.86 -5.95 -13.90
C ARG A 20 1.97 -5.09 -12.66
N VAL A 21 0.90 -4.94 -11.87
CA VAL A 21 0.93 -4.16 -10.63
C VAL A 21 1.91 -4.78 -9.63
N VAL A 22 1.86 -6.11 -9.43
CA VAL A 22 2.79 -6.81 -8.52
C VAL A 22 4.24 -6.62 -8.96
N ALA A 23 4.53 -6.81 -10.25
CA ALA A 23 5.87 -6.59 -10.79
C ALA A 23 6.32 -5.12 -10.62
N GLY A 24 5.40 -4.16 -10.81
CA GLY A 24 5.66 -2.74 -10.58
C GLY A 24 6.08 -2.45 -9.14
N VAL A 25 5.38 -3.03 -8.15
CA VAL A 25 5.74 -2.91 -6.72
C VAL A 25 7.12 -3.53 -6.43
N LEU A 26 7.47 -4.65 -7.05
CA LEU A 26 8.79 -5.26 -6.90
C LEU A 26 9.90 -4.37 -7.46
N HIS A 27 9.71 -3.80 -8.65
CA HIS A 27 10.68 -2.87 -9.23
C HIS A 27 10.79 -1.56 -8.44
N LEU A 28 9.67 -1.05 -7.91
CA LEU A 28 9.65 0.11 -7.02
C LEU A 28 10.54 -0.11 -5.79
N GLY A 29 10.48 -1.29 -5.18
CA GLY A 29 11.30 -1.65 -4.01
C GLY A 29 12.81 -1.69 -4.28
N ASN A 30 13.23 -1.86 -5.54
CA ASN A 30 14.64 -1.87 -5.94
C ASN A 30 15.22 -0.46 -6.16
N ILE A 31 14.40 0.59 -6.08
CA ILE A 31 14.85 1.98 -6.22
C ILE A 31 15.51 2.44 -4.93
N ASP A 32 16.79 2.81 -5.03
CA ASP A 32 17.64 3.24 -3.93
C ASP A 32 18.12 4.70 -4.16
N PHE A 33 18.27 5.44 -3.06
CA PHE A 33 18.56 6.87 -3.04
C PHE A 33 19.93 7.14 -2.40
N GLU A 34 20.58 8.22 -2.84
CA GLU A 34 21.83 8.74 -2.27
C GLU A 34 21.70 10.24 -2.00
N GLU A 35 22.57 10.78 -1.15
CA GLU A 35 22.56 12.22 -0.86
C GLU A 35 22.93 13.01 -2.12
N ALA A 36 22.13 14.03 -2.42
CA ALA A 36 22.47 14.97 -3.46
C ALA A 36 23.72 15.77 -3.04
N GLY A 37 24.61 16.07 -3.99
CA GLY A 37 25.83 16.82 -3.74
C GLY A 37 25.60 18.12 -2.94
N SER A 38 26.68 18.62 -2.33
CA SER A 38 26.71 19.64 -1.26
C SER A 38 25.99 20.98 -1.52
N THR A 39 25.52 21.25 -2.74
CA THR A 39 24.93 22.53 -3.13
C THR A 39 23.40 22.61 -3.04
N SER A 40 22.67 21.49 -2.97
CA SER A 40 21.20 21.51 -3.13
C SER A 40 20.39 20.88 -1.99
N GLY A 41 21.03 20.23 -1.02
CA GLY A 41 20.37 19.63 0.16
C GLY A 41 19.19 18.73 -0.19
N GLY A 42 19.41 17.42 -0.36
CA GLY A 42 18.34 16.50 -0.73
C GLY A 42 18.86 15.11 -1.06
N CYS A 43 18.11 14.36 -1.86
CA CYS A 43 18.52 13.06 -2.38
C CYS A 43 18.32 12.95 -3.90
N THR A 44 19.10 12.08 -4.50
CA THR A 44 18.99 11.65 -5.90
C THR A 44 18.91 10.13 -5.96
N LEU A 45 18.43 9.59 -7.09
CA LEU A 45 18.44 8.15 -7.29
C LEU A 45 19.87 7.69 -7.61
N LYS A 46 20.27 6.55 -7.07
CA LYS A 46 21.53 5.92 -7.45
C LYS A 46 21.50 5.49 -8.91
N ASN A 47 22.65 5.53 -9.59
CA ASN A 47 22.76 5.10 -11.00
C ASN A 47 22.27 3.65 -11.23
N LYS A 48 22.50 2.75 -10.27
CA LYS A 48 22.00 1.35 -10.34
C LYS A 48 20.47 1.24 -10.35
N SER A 49 19.76 2.28 -9.90
CA SER A 49 18.29 2.30 -9.78
C SER A 49 17.60 2.74 -11.07
N ALA A 50 18.34 3.23 -12.08
CA ALA A 50 17.75 3.80 -13.30
C ALA A 50 16.88 2.79 -14.05
N GLN A 51 17.37 1.56 -14.23
CA GLN A 51 16.61 0.51 -14.92
C GLN A 51 15.36 0.08 -14.12
N SER A 52 15.46 0.01 -12.79
CA SER A 52 14.30 -0.30 -11.93
C SER A 52 13.24 0.80 -11.99
N LEU A 53 13.65 2.07 -12.09
CA LEU A 53 12.73 3.19 -12.26
C LEU A 53 12.00 3.10 -13.61
N GLU A 54 12.72 2.85 -14.70
CA GLU A 54 12.13 2.71 -16.05
C GLU A 54 11.08 1.59 -16.08
N PHE A 55 11.42 0.40 -15.56
CA PHE A 55 10.48 -0.72 -15.50
C PHE A 55 9.30 -0.45 -14.59
N CYS A 56 9.53 0.16 -13.42
CA CYS A 56 8.47 0.56 -12.50
C CYS A 56 7.49 1.53 -13.17
N ALA A 57 8.00 2.58 -13.82
CA ALA A 57 7.20 3.58 -14.52
C ALA A 57 6.36 2.94 -15.63
N LYS A 58 6.97 2.10 -16.47
CA LYS A 58 6.26 1.39 -17.54
C LYS A 58 5.17 0.44 -17.03
N LEU A 59 5.43 -0.29 -15.94
CA LEU A 59 4.48 -1.25 -15.39
C LEU A 59 3.28 -0.57 -14.72
N LEU A 60 3.53 0.53 -14.00
CA LEU A 60 2.50 1.31 -13.29
C LEU A 60 1.84 2.38 -14.18
N GLY A 61 2.29 2.54 -15.43
CA GLY A 61 1.72 3.50 -16.38
C GLY A 61 2.03 4.96 -16.04
N LEU A 62 3.23 5.23 -15.50
CA LEU A 62 3.70 6.55 -15.11
C LEU A 62 4.79 7.02 -16.07
N ASP A 63 4.98 8.34 -16.15
CA ASP A 63 6.15 8.93 -16.77
C ASP A 63 7.38 8.78 -15.85
N GLU A 64 8.55 8.48 -16.42
CA GLU A 64 9.76 8.22 -15.66
C GLU A 64 10.25 9.47 -14.90
N ASP A 65 10.22 10.62 -15.55
CA ASP A 65 10.70 11.88 -14.98
C ASP A 65 9.75 12.38 -13.90
N ASP A 66 8.43 12.27 -14.12
CA ASP A 66 7.44 12.61 -13.10
C ASP A 66 7.54 11.69 -11.87
N LEU A 67 7.76 10.38 -12.07
CA LEU A 67 7.98 9.44 -10.96
C LEU A 67 9.26 9.80 -10.20
N ARG A 68 10.36 10.09 -10.91
CA ARG A 68 11.63 10.51 -10.33
C ARG A 68 11.47 11.73 -9.44
N VAL A 69 10.84 12.78 -9.97
CA VAL A 69 10.62 14.03 -9.24
C VAL A 69 9.69 13.82 -8.04
N SER A 70 8.66 13.00 -8.18
CA SER A 70 7.72 12.71 -7.09
C SER A 70 8.35 11.93 -5.95
N LEU A 71 9.33 11.07 -6.23
CA LEU A 71 10.06 10.32 -5.20
C LEU A 71 11.12 11.15 -4.47
N THR A 72 11.67 12.20 -5.10
CA THR A 72 12.76 13.01 -4.51
C THR A 72 12.32 14.38 -4.03
N THR A 73 11.10 14.82 -4.32
CA THR A 73 10.63 16.16 -3.95
C THR A 73 9.23 16.13 -3.33
N ARG A 74 9.01 17.07 -2.41
CA ARG A 74 7.68 17.39 -1.89
C ARG A 74 7.19 18.68 -2.54
N VAL A 75 6.02 18.61 -3.16
CA VAL A 75 5.33 19.79 -3.69
C VAL A 75 4.64 20.53 -2.55
N MET A 76 4.93 21.83 -2.40
CA MET A 76 4.31 22.69 -1.40
C MET A 76 3.75 23.95 -2.07
N LEU A 77 2.60 24.42 -1.57
CA LEU A 77 2.01 25.69 -1.95
C LEU A 77 2.38 26.73 -0.89
N THR A 78 3.09 27.78 -1.28
CA THR A 78 3.35 28.90 -0.36
C THR A 78 2.19 29.89 -0.46
N THR A 79 1.27 29.84 0.50
CA THR A 79 0.16 30.81 0.65
C THR A 79 0.55 32.05 1.47
N ALA A 80 1.84 32.22 1.78
CA ALA A 80 2.33 33.30 2.62
C ALA A 80 2.25 34.66 1.88
N GLY A 81 1.11 35.35 2.02
CA GLY A 81 1.05 36.82 2.04
C GLY A 81 0.67 37.58 0.77
N GLY A 82 0.19 36.96 -0.31
CA GLY A 82 -0.27 37.69 -1.49
C GLY A 82 -0.92 36.81 -2.56
N THR A 83 -1.79 37.40 -3.37
CA THR A 83 -2.91 36.82 -4.13
C THR A 83 -2.59 35.76 -5.21
N LYS A 84 -1.40 35.15 -5.23
CA LYS A 84 -1.03 34.05 -6.12
C LYS A 84 -0.07 33.11 -5.40
N GLY A 85 -0.55 31.94 -4.97
CA GLY A 85 0.30 30.91 -4.39
C GLY A 85 1.24 30.31 -5.44
N THR A 86 2.55 30.33 -5.18
CA THR A 86 3.55 29.68 -6.04
C THR A 86 3.70 28.22 -5.61
N VAL A 87 3.76 27.31 -6.59
CA VAL A 87 4.10 25.91 -6.34
C VAL A 87 5.62 25.80 -6.24
N ILE A 88 6.12 25.36 -5.09
CA ILE A 88 7.55 25.10 -4.88
C ILE A 88 7.78 23.60 -4.73
N LYS A 89 8.89 23.09 -5.30
CA LYS A 89 9.36 21.72 -5.12
C LYS A 89 10.51 21.74 -4.11
N VAL A 90 10.30 21.11 -2.96
CA VAL A 90 11.28 21.03 -1.88
C VAL A 90 11.93 19.65 -1.91
N PRO A 91 13.27 19.53 -2.07
CA PRO A 91 13.94 18.23 -2.05
C PRO A 91 13.74 17.48 -0.73
N LEU A 92 13.62 16.15 -0.82
CA LEU A 92 13.51 15.24 0.32
C LEU A 92 14.88 14.75 0.76
N LYS A 93 15.04 14.47 2.06
CA LYS A 93 16.19 13.69 2.57
C LYS A 93 16.07 12.22 2.17
N VAL A 94 17.19 11.49 2.15
CA VAL A 94 17.24 10.05 1.80
C VAL A 94 16.25 9.22 2.61
N GLU A 95 16.18 9.42 3.93
CA GLU A 95 15.22 8.73 4.81
C GLU A 95 13.76 9.00 4.41
N GLN A 96 13.44 10.25 4.08
CA GLN A 96 12.09 10.64 3.68
C GLN A 96 11.71 10.04 2.32
N ALA A 97 12.66 9.96 1.38
CA ALA A 97 12.46 9.32 0.09
C ALA A 97 12.25 7.80 0.22
N ASN A 98 13.02 7.13 1.10
CA ASN A 98 12.79 5.72 1.43
C ASN A 98 11.39 5.48 1.99
N ASN A 99 10.98 6.30 2.97
CA ASN A 99 9.64 6.20 3.56
C ASN A 99 8.54 6.48 2.54
N ALA A 100 8.74 7.45 1.64
CA ALA A 100 7.78 7.77 0.58
C ALA A 100 7.64 6.64 -0.45
N ARG A 101 8.76 6.04 -0.90
CA ARG A 101 8.78 4.85 -1.76
C ARG A 101 8.00 3.70 -1.12
N ASP A 102 8.30 3.39 0.14
CA ASP A 102 7.66 2.28 0.85
C ASP A 102 6.18 2.55 1.12
N ALA A 103 5.81 3.80 1.41
CA ALA A 103 4.42 4.20 1.52
C ALA A 103 3.68 4.01 0.20
N LEU A 104 4.25 4.42 -0.94
CA LEU A 104 3.66 4.20 -2.26
C LEU A 104 3.48 2.71 -2.56
N ALA A 105 4.49 1.89 -2.27
CA ALA A 105 4.41 0.43 -2.44
C ALA A 105 3.27 -0.18 -1.60
N LYS A 106 3.17 0.20 -0.33
CA LYS A 106 2.11 -0.25 0.58
C LYS A 106 0.72 0.19 0.09
N THR A 107 0.58 1.43 -0.35
CA THR A 107 -0.69 1.94 -0.89
C THR A 107 -1.11 1.19 -2.15
N VAL A 108 -0.22 1.05 -3.13
CA VAL A 108 -0.53 0.34 -4.39
C VAL A 108 -0.95 -1.10 -4.11
N TYR A 109 -0.22 -1.83 -3.26
CA TYR A 109 -0.57 -3.20 -2.90
C TYR A 109 -1.89 -3.30 -2.11
N SER A 110 -2.17 -2.36 -1.21
CA SER A 110 -3.44 -2.30 -0.48
C SER A 110 -4.62 -2.15 -1.43
N HIS A 111 -4.55 -1.20 -2.38
CA HIS A 111 -5.60 -0.99 -3.37
C HIS A 111 -5.75 -2.19 -4.32
N LEU A 112 -4.65 -2.87 -4.65
CA LEU A 112 -4.70 -4.12 -5.43
C LEU A 112 -5.47 -5.21 -4.68
N PHE A 113 -5.21 -5.37 -3.37
CA PHE A 113 -5.92 -6.34 -2.54
C PHE A 113 -7.42 -6.01 -2.46
N ASP A 114 -7.78 -4.75 -2.22
CA ASP A 114 -9.17 -4.29 -2.21
C ASP A 114 -9.86 -4.57 -3.56
N HIS A 115 -9.15 -4.35 -4.68
CA HIS A 115 -9.67 -4.67 -6.00
C HIS A 115 -9.96 -6.16 -6.17
N VAL A 116 -9.06 -7.03 -5.73
CA VAL A 116 -9.26 -8.49 -5.78
C VAL A 116 -10.48 -8.91 -4.95
N VAL A 117 -10.62 -8.40 -3.71
CA VAL A 117 -11.77 -8.70 -2.85
C VAL A 117 -13.07 -8.22 -3.48
N ASN A 118 -13.09 -6.99 -4.01
CA ASN A 118 -14.25 -6.44 -4.71
C ASN A 118 -14.64 -7.27 -5.94
N ARG A 119 -13.65 -7.75 -6.71
CA ARG A 119 -13.88 -8.60 -7.87
C ARG A 119 -14.48 -9.96 -7.51
N VAL A 120 -14.09 -10.52 -6.36
CA VAL A 120 -14.71 -11.73 -5.80
C VAL A 120 -16.16 -11.45 -5.41
N ASN A 121 -16.45 -10.35 -4.72
CA ASN A 121 -17.82 -9.98 -4.33
C ASN A 121 -18.77 -9.78 -5.53
N GLN A 122 -18.24 -9.31 -6.67
CA GLN A 122 -19.01 -9.19 -7.91
C GLN A 122 -19.42 -10.53 -8.54
N CYS A 123 -18.84 -11.66 -8.10
CA CYS A 123 -19.23 -12.99 -8.58
C CYS A 123 -20.58 -13.46 -8.03
N PHE A 124 -21.07 -12.84 -6.95
CA PHE A 124 -22.31 -13.20 -6.26
C PHE A 124 -23.07 -11.92 -5.82
N PRO A 125 -23.51 -11.08 -6.77
CA PRO A 125 -24.22 -9.85 -6.45
C PRO A 125 -25.59 -10.15 -5.82
N PHE A 126 -26.03 -9.27 -4.92
CA PHE A 126 -27.38 -9.27 -4.35
C PHE A 126 -27.94 -7.85 -4.34
N GLU A 127 -29.25 -7.69 -4.51
CA GLU A 127 -29.89 -6.37 -4.61
C GLU A 127 -30.21 -5.77 -3.24
N THR A 128 -30.72 -6.58 -2.32
CA THR A 128 -31.10 -6.16 -0.96
C THR A 128 -30.85 -7.28 0.05
N SER A 129 -30.58 -6.92 1.30
CA SER A 129 -30.41 -7.87 2.41
C SER A 129 -31.05 -7.31 3.68
N SER A 130 -31.87 -8.10 4.38
CA SER A 130 -32.46 -7.69 5.67
C SER A 130 -31.63 -8.13 6.87
N PHE A 131 -31.01 -9.31 6.79
CA PHE A 131 -30.16 -9.89 7.83
C PHE A 131 -29.02 -10.66 7.17
N PHE A 132 -27.94 -10.91 7.92
CA PHE A 132 -26.83 -11.75 7.45
C PHE A 132 -26.31 -12.63 8.58
N ILE A 133 -25.70 -13.76 8.20
CA ILE A 133 -24.89 -14.61 9.08
C ILE A 133 -23.48 -14.57 8.51
N GLY A 134 -22.55 -14.00 9.27
CA GLY A 134 -21.14 -13.88 8.89
C GLY A 134 -20.27 -14.85 9.67
N VAL A 135 -19.22 -15.35 9.04
CA VAL A 135 -18.15 -16.11 9.71
C VAL A 135 -16.93 -15.21 9.80
N LEU A 136 -16.42 -15.01 11.02
CA LEU A 136 -15.19 -14.25 11.27
C LEU A 136 -14.03 -15.23 11.41
N ASP A 137 -13.04 -15.11 10.54
CA ASP A 137 -11.78 -15.86 10.58
C ASP A 137 -10.62 -14.87 10.64
N ILE A 138 -9.86 -14.90 11.73
CA ILE A 138 -8.77 -13.95 12.02
C ILE A 138 -7.69 -14.68 12.81
N ALA A 139 -6.43 -14.24 12.68
CA ALA A 139 -5.31 -14.79 13.42
C ALA A 139 -5.52 -14.70 14.95
N GLY A 140 -5.22 -15.81 15.64
CA GLY A 140 -5.22 -15.87 17.10
C GLY A 140 -4.01 -15.19 17.72
N PHE A 141 -3.88 -15.31 19.04
CA PHE A 141 -2.74 -14.75 19.79
C PHE A 141 -1.41 -15.36 19.32
N GLU A 142 -0.40 -14.53 19.08
CA GLU A 142 0.92 -14.96 18.62
C GLU A 142 2.02 -14.48 19.58
N TYR A 143 3.01 -15.35 19.84
CA TYR A 143 4.18 -15.01 20.64
C TYR A 143 5.42 -15.80 20.19
N PHE A 144 6.50 -15.08 19.95
CA PHE A 144 7.82 -15.61 19.61
C PHE A 144 8.89 -15.08 20.57
N GLU A 145 10.12 -15.60 20.47
CA GLU A 145 11.28 -15.12 21.25
C GLU A 145 11.53 -13.61 21.04
N HIS A 146 11.38 -13.14 19.79
CA HIS A 146 11.40 -11.73 19.45
C HIS A 146 10.12 -11.34 18.71
N ASN A 147 9.33 -10.46 19.32
CA ASN A 147 8.07 -9.98 18.75
C ASN A 147 8.31 -8.63 18.07
N SER A 148 7.75 -8.47 16.87
CA SER A 148 7.83 -7.23 16.08
C SER A 148 6.50 -6.45 16.17
N PHE A 149 6.40 -5.35 15.42
CA PHE A 149 5.20 -4.52 15.41
C PHE A 149 3.95 -5.31 14.96
N GLU A 150 4.12 -6.30 14.10
CA GLU A 150 3.08 -7.18 13.59
C GLU A 150 2.41 -7.97 14.72
N GLN A 151 3.18 -8.60 15.60
CA GLN A 151 2.63 -9.35 16.74
C GLN A 151 1.90 -8.41 17.72
N PHE A 152 2.40 -7.19 17.91
CA PHE A 152 1.70 -6.20 18.72
C PHE A 152 0.31 -5.87 18.13
N CYS A 153 0.21 -5.64 16.82
CA CYS A 153 -1.07 -5.40 16.15
C CYS A 153 -2.02 -6.61 16.27
N ILE A 154 -1.52 -7.83 16.07
CA ILE A 154 -2.31 -9.07 16.18
C ILE A 154 -2.85 -9.25 17.60
N ASN A 155 -1.99 -9.13 18.61
CA ASN A 155 -2.39 -9.33 20.00
C ASN A 155 -3.31 -8.21 20.51
N TYR A 156 -3.10 -6.97 20.07
CA TYR A 156 -4.02 -5.87 20.35
C TYR A 156 -5.43 -6.13 19.78
N CYS A 157 -5.53 -6.67 18.57
CA CYS A 157 -6.81 -7.07 17.99
C CYS A 157 -7.48 -8.18 18.80
N ASN A 158 -6.70 -9.19 19.21
CA ASN A 158 -7.19 -10.29 20.05
C ASN A 158 -7.70 -9.80 21.41
N GLU A 159 -7.07 -8.82 22.05
CA GLU A 159 -7.57 -8.22 23.29
C GLU A 159 -8.95 -7.56 23.09
N LYS A 160 -9.19 -6.89 21.96
CA LYS A 160 -10.50 -6.33 21.63
C LYS A 160 -11.56 -7.41 21.38
N LEU A 161 -11.19 -8.51 20.74
CA LEU A 161 -12.08 -9.66 20.55
C LEU A 161 -12.40 -10.36 21.86
N GLN A 162 -11.41 -10.50 22.75
CA GLN A 162 -11.60 -11.07 24.09
C GLN A 162 -12.54 -10.20 24.93
N GLN A 163 -12.40 -8.87 24.86
CA GLN A 163 -13.33 -7.94 25.50
C GLN A 163 -14.77 -8.17 25.00
N PHE A 164 -14.97 -8.23 23.67
CA PHE A 164 -16.29 -8.48 23.08
C PHE A 164 -16.87 -9.84 23.52
N PHE A 165 -16.05 -10.89 23.54
CA PHE A 165 -16.46 -12.22 23.98
C PHE A 165 -16.92 -12.22 25.43
N ASN A 166 -16.14 -11.62 26.33
CA ASN A 166 -16.50 -11.48 27.74
C ASN A 166 -17.81 -10.71 27.92
N GLU A 167 -17.98 -9.59 27.20
CA GLU A 167 -19.22 -8.80 27.25
C GLU A 167 -20.45 -9.59 26.78
N ARG A 168 -20.32 -10.43 25.75
CA ARG A 168 -21.45 -11.18 25.21
C ARG A 168 -21.80 -12.39 26.06
N ILE A 169 -20.80 -13.17 26.49
CA ILE A 169 -21.00 -14.38 27.29
C ILE A 169 -21.46 -14.01 28.71
N LEU A 170 -20.81 -13.06 29.38
CA LEU A 170 -21.18 -12.71 30.76
C LEU A 170 -22.55 -12.01 30.84
N LYS A 171 -22.98 -11.28 29.79
CA LYS A 171 -24.34 -10.72 29.72
C LYS A 171 -25.43 -11.76 29.43
N GLU A 172 -25.10 -12.90 28.85
CA GLU A 172 -26.08 -13.97 28.61
C GLU A 172 -26.24 -14.90 29.82
N VAL A 173 -25.30 -14.86 30.77
CA VAL A 173 -25.30 -15.69 31.99
C VAL A 173 -25.89 -14.96 33.22
N MET A 174 -26.05 -13.63 33.16
CA MET A 174 -26.74 -12.81 34.17
C MET A 174 -28.12 -12.36 33.67
#